data_AF-A0A538K198-F1
#
_entry.id   AF-A0A538K198-F1
#
_cell.length_a   1.000
_cell.length_b   1.000
_cell.length_c   1.000
_cell.angle_alpha   90.00
_cell.angle_beta   90.00
_cell.angle_gamma   90.00
#
_symmetry.space_group_name_H-M   'P 1'
#
loop_
_entity.id
_entity.type
_entity.pdbx_description
1 polymer ?
#
loop_
_entity_poly.entity_id
_entity_poly.type
_entity_poly.pdbx_seq_one_letter_code
_entity_poly.pdbx_strand_id
1 'polypeptide(L)'
;MPSFDLTIGHYTLVPNPFWGGAAFPLVVFVVLFAWPTLERRFTGDDAFHNLLDRPRDAPWRTAIGVAFFTWIFIVFLAGAADRLFVLFDLSYQGQIRVYRILVWVLPLVALVLAKRICDELLRGEVVELRRELAE
;
A
#
# COMPACT_ATOMS: atom_id res chain seq x y z
N MET A 1 -15.83 0.70 5.33
CA MET A 1 -16.42 1.08 6.63
C MET A 1 -17.27 -0.07 7.13
N PRO A 2 -17.20 -0.40 8.43
CA PRO A 2 -18.12 -1.36 9.04
C PRO A 2 -19.56 -0.85 8.96
N SER A 3 -20.55 -1.73 9.03
CA SER A 3 -21.98 -1.36 9.05
C SER A 3 -22.52 -1.10 10.45
N PHE A 4 -21.67 -1.16 11.47
CA PHE A 4 -22.05 -1.02 12.88
C PHE A 4 -21.48 0.26 13.49
N ASP A 5 -22.18 0.76 14.49
CA ASP A 5 -21.72 1.83 15.39
C ASP A 5 -21.38 1.21 16.75
N LEU A 6 -20.34 1.74 17.42
CA LEU A 6 -20.02 1.31 18.78
C LEU A 6 -20.89 2.11 19.76
N THR A 7 -21.89 1.45 20.33
CA THR A 7 -22.81 2.05 21.31
C THR A 7 -22.58 1.44 22.70
N ILE A 8 -22.68 2.27 23.75
CA ILE A 8 -22.75 1.82 25.14
C ILE A 8 -24.00 2.42 25.77
N GLY A 9 -24.94 1.55 26.16
CA GLY A 9 -26.26 1.97 26.61
C GLY A 9 -27.01 2.73 25.51
N HIS A 10 -27.40 3.98 25.80
CA HIS A 10 -28.12 4.85 24.87
C HIS A 10 -27.22 5.86 24.12
N TYR A 11 -25.90 5.78 24.28
CA TYR A 11 -24.95 6.70 23.67
C TYR A 11 -24.11 6.01 22.59
N THR A 12 -23.90 6.70 21.47
CA THR A 12 -22.94 6.30 20.42
C THR A 12 -21.56 6.85 20.76
N LEU A 13 -20.62 5.97 21.07
CA LEU A 13 -19.24 6.33 21.40
C LEU A 13 -18.40 6.52 20.13
N VAL A 14 -18.50 5.59 19.19
CA VAL A 14 -17.75 5.65 17.94
C VAL A 14 -18.74 5.58 16.79
N PRO A 15 -19.07 6.73 16.18
CA PRO A 15 -19.98 6.77 15.05
C PRO A 15 -19.29 6.30 13.77
N ASN A 16 -20.05 5.77 12.82
CA ASN A 16 -19.54 5.24 11.55
C ASN A 16 -18.47 6.11 10.85
N PRO A 17 -18.63 7.45 10.74
CA PRO A 17 -17.67 8.29 10.03
C PRO A 17 -16.26 8.27 10.64
N PHE A 18 -16.12 7.94 11.93
CA PHE A 18 -14.82 7.82 12.59
C PHE A 18 -13.90 6.83 11.88
N TRP A 19 -14.44 5.69 11.44
CA TRP A 19 -13.63 4.61 10.86
C TRP A 19 -12.89 5.03 9.59
N GLY A 20 -13.57 5.75 8.70
CA GLY A 20 -12.95 6.25 7.48
C GLY A 20 -12.25 7.60 7.66
N GLY A 21 -12.82 8.49 8.47
CA GLY A 21 -12.33 9.86 8.61
C GLY A 21 -11.13 10.02 9.55
N ALA A 22 -11.06 9.21 10.62
CA ALA A 22 -10.03 9.34 11.64
C ALA A 22 -9.18 8.06 11.78
N ALA A 23 -9.81 6.90 11.91
CA ALA A 23 -9.09 5.65 12.16
C ALA A 23 -8.19 5.24 10.99
N PHE A 24 -8.69 5.34 9.75
CA PHE A 24 -7.89 5.00 8.57
C PHE A 24 -6.64 5.90 8.41
N PRO A 25 -6.75 7.25 8.41
CA PRO A 25 -5.57 8.11 8.38
C PRO A 25 -4.62 7.87 9.56
N LEU A 26 -5.15 7.64 10.77
CA LEU A 26 -4.33 7.34 11.94
C LEU A 26 -3.48 6.10 11.72
N VAL A 27 -4.06 5.00 11.22
CA VAL A 27 -3.32 3.77 10.88
C VAL A 27 -2.25 4.06 9.84
N VAL A 28 -2.57 4.84 8.80
CA VAL A 28 -1.60 5.20 7.77
C VAL A 28 -0.40 5.93 8.35
N PHE A 29 -0.63 6.95 9.17
CA PHE A 29 0.45 7.72 9.80
C PHE A 29 1.27 6.89 10.77
N VAL A 30 0.62 6.06 11.61
CA VAL A 30 1.31 5.16 12.53
C VAL A 30 2.25 4.22 11.78
N VAL A 31 1.79 3.61 10.69
CA VAL A 31 2.64 2.73 9.87
C VAL A 31 3.80 3.51 9.24
N LEU A 32 3.55 4.70 8.68
CA LEU A 32 4.60 5.52 8.06
C LEU A 32 5.68 5.96 9.06
N PHE A 33 5.28 6.42 10.24
CA PHE A 33 6.23 6.85 11.27
C PHE A 33 6.95 5.67 11.93
N ALA A 34 6.29 4.53 12.08
CA ALA A 34 6.91 3.33 12.63
C ALA A 34 7.81 2.60 11.61
N TRP A 35 7.63 2.84 10.30
CA TRP A 35 8.30 2.09 9.23
C TRP A 35 9.83 2.00 9.39
N PRO A 36 10.58 3.09 9.64
CA PRO A 36 12.03 3.02 9.76
C PRO A 36 12.47 2.11 10.92
N THR A 37 11.76 2.19 12.06
CA THR A 37 12.07 1.36 13.23
C THR A 37 11.71 -0.10 12.99
N LEU A 38 10.57 -0.36 12.34
CA LEU A 38 10.15 -1.70 11.97
C LEU A 38 11.13 -2.33 10.98
N GLU A 39 11.47 -1.62 9.91
CA GLU A 39 12.41 -2.08 8.88
C GLU A 39 13.75 -2.45 9.51
N ARG A 40 14.37 -1.54 10.27
CA ARG A 40 15.64 -1.79 10.97
C ARG A 40 15.57 -3.00 11.89
N ARG A 41 14.44 -3.19 12.60
CA ARG A 41 14.25 -4.33 13.50
C ARG A 41 14.20 -5.66 12.76
N PHE A 42 13.61 -5.70 11.56
CA PHE A 42 13.48 -6.91 10.76
C PHE A 42 14.70 -7.19 9.88
N THR A 43 15.36 -6.16 9.34
CA THR A 43 16.57 -6.30 8.52
C THR A 43 17.84 -6.42 9.37
N GLY A 44 17.82 -5.94 10.61
CA GLY A 44 19.00 -5.84 11.46
C GLY A 44 19.97 -4.75 11.00
N ASP A 45 19.51 -3.81 10.17
CA ASP A 45 20.36 -2.80 9.58
C ASP A 45 20.50 -1.55 10.46
N ASP A 46 21.62 -1.48 11.18
CA ASP A 46 21.95 -0.38 12.10
C ASP A 46 23.16 0.45 11.64
N ALA A 47 23.63 0.24 10.39
CA ALA A 47 24.76 0.99 9.87
C ALA A 47 24.39 2.42 9.45
N PHE A 48 25.40 3.30 9.39
CA PHE A 48 25.23 4.67 8.89
C PHE A 48 25.21 4.69 7.37
N HIS A 49 24.03 4.94 6.79
CA HIS A 49 23.84 5.06 5.33
C HIS A 49 23.83 6.52 4.91
N ASN A 50 24.81 6.90 4.08
CA ASN A 50 24.89 8.25 3.46
C ASN A 50 24.61 8.21 1.96
N LEU A 51 24.53 7.02 1.37
CA LEU A 51 24.17 6.81 -0.02
C LEU A 51 22.75 6.26 -0.08
N LEU A 52 22.01 6.67 -1.10
CA LEU A 52 20.66 6.21 -1.34
C LEU A 52 20.70 4.84 -2.00
N ASP A 53 19.86 3.93 -1.50
CA ASP A 53 19.60 2.67 -2.17
C ASP A 53 18.70 2.88 -3.38
N ARG A 54 18.98 2.17 -4.47
CA ARG A 54 18.04 2.14 -5.59
C ARG A 54 16.84 1.27 -5.19
N PRO A 55 15.61 1.61 -5.63
CA PRO A 55 14.42 0.82 -5.29
C PRO A 55 14.52 -0.67 -5.68
N ARG A 56 15.24 -1.00 -6.76
CA ARG A 56 15.45 -2.38 -7.21
C ARG A 56 16.41 -3.18 -6.30
N ASP A 57 17.31 -2.51 -5.59
CA ASP A 57 18.31 -3.14 -4.71
C ASP A 57 17.71 -3.53 -3.35
N ALA A 58 16.53 -3.00 -3.03
CA ALA A 58 15.74 -3.37 -1.86
C ALA A 58 14.32 -3.88 -2.25
N PRO A 59 14.19 -5.05 -2.90
CA PRO A 59 12.92 -5.54 -3.48
C PRO A 59 11.76 -5.58 -2.49
N TRP A 60 12.01 -6.03 -1.25
CA TRP A 60 10.98 -6.15 -0.23
C TRP A 60 10.49 -4.80 0.30
N ARG A 61 11.41 -3.85 0.57
CA ARG A 61 11.04 -2.48 0.97
C ARG A 61 10.18 -1.83 -0.11
N THR A 62 10.62 -1.92 -1.36
CA THR A 62 9.88 -1.36 -2.50
C THR A 62 8.52 -2.02 -2.67
N ALA A 63 8.44 -3.35 -2.59
CA ALA A 63 7.18 -4.08 -2.72
C ALA A 63 6.16 -3.73 -1.63
N ILE A 64 6.61 -3.61 -0.38
CA ILE A 64 5.73 -3.23 0.74
C ILE A 64 5.26 -1.78 0.58
N GLY A 65 6.14 -0.87 0.18
CA GLY A 65 5.77 0.51 -0.14
C GLY A 65 4.70 0.58 -1.24
N VAL A 66 4.92 -0.13 -2.36
CA VAL A 66 3.96 -0.18 -3.47
C VAL A 66 2.61 -0.75 -3.01
N ALA A 67 2.60 -1.82 -2.23
CA ALA A 67 1.38 -2.42 -1.69
C ALA A 67 0.61 -1.43 -0.78
N PHE A 68 1.33 -0.75 0.10
CA PHE A 68 0.75 0.22 1.03
C PHE A 68 0.17 1.45 0.32
N PHE A 69 0.89 2.01 -0.65
CA PHE A 69 0.37 3.09 -1.49
C PHE A 69 -0.83 2.64 -2.34
N THR A 70 -0.80 1.42 -2.87
CA THR A 70 -1.94 0.83 -3.60
C THR A 70 -3.17 0.75 -2.72
N TRP A 71 -3.01 0.33 -1.46
CA TRP A 71 -4.10 0.26 -0.49
C TRP A 71 -4.74 1.63 -0.24
N ILE A 72 -3.92 2.67 -0.04
CA ILE A 72 -4.37 4.05 0.13
C ILE A 72 -5.08 4.57 -1.13
N PHE A 73 -4.49 4.32 -2.30
CA PHE A 73 -5.01 4.79 -3.57
C PHE A 73 -6.41 4.25 -3.88
N ILE A 74 -6.69 2.98 -3.54
CA ILE A 74 -8.03 2.40 -3.73
C ILE A 74 -9.07 3.09 -2.86
N VAL A 75 -8.73 3.43 -1.61
CA VAL A 75 -9.64 4.17 -0.72
C VAL A 75 -9.89 5.57 -1.27
N PHE A 76 -8.87 6.22 -1.81
CA PHE A 76 -9.00 7.52 -2.47
C PHE A 76 -9.91 7.43 -3.72
N LEU A 77 -9.73 6.39 -4.54
CA LEU A 77 -10.55 6.13 -5.72
C LEU A 77 -12.01 5.85 -5.35
N ALA A 78 -12.25 5.11 -4.27
CA ALA A 78 -13.59 4.88 -3.74
C ALA A 78 -14.25 6.19 -3.28
N GLY A 79 -13.47 7.16 -2.76
CA GLY A 79 -13.94 8.51 -2.48
C GLY A 79 -14.33 9.32 -3.72
N ALA A 80 -13.81 8.96 -4.89
CA ALA A 80 -14.13 9.58 -6.18
C ALA A 80 -15.25 8.86 -6.95
N ALA A 81 -15.93 7.86 -6.35
CA ALA A 81 -16.93 7.02 -7.01
C ALA A 81 -18.09 7.83 -7.64
N ASP A 82 -18.50 8.93 -7.02
CA ASP A 82 -19.57 9.80 -7.54
C ASP A 82 -19.21 10.41 -8.90
N ARG A 83 -17.94 10.76 -9.10
CA ARG A 83 -17.44 11.28 -10.38
C ARG A 83 -17.40 10.18 -11.44
N LEU A 84 -17.03 8.96 -11.04
CA LEU A 84 -17.03 7.81 -11.94
C LEU A 84 -18.44 7.41 -12.38
N PHE A 85 -19.43 7.56 -11.50
CA PHE A 85 -20.83 7.37 -11.87
C PHE A 85 -21.27 8.37 -12.96
N VAL A 86 -20.98 9.66 -12.78
CA VAL A 86 -21.39 10.69 -13.75
C VAL A 86 -20.63 10.60 -15.08
N LEU A 87 -19.33 10.29 -15.05
CA LEU A 87 -18.48 10.27 -16.24
C LEU A 87 -18.58 8.98 -17.06
N PHE A 88 -18.79 7.84 -16.39
CA PHE A 88 -18.72 6.52 -17.01
C PHE A 88 -20.03 5.70 -16.86
N ASP A 89 -21.08 6.27 -16.27
CA ASP A 89 -22.38 5.62 -16.02
C ASP A 89 -22.27 4.29 -15.23
N LEU A 90 -21.22 4.16 -14.41
CA LEU A 90 -20.94 2.96 -13.63
C LEU A 90 -21.74 2.94 -12.34
N SER A 91 -22.63 1.95 -12.16
CA SER A 91 -23.43 1.81 -10.94
C SER A 91 -22.64 1.94 -9.64
N TYR A 92 -23.05 2.88 -8.77
CA TYR A 92 -22.40 3.13 -7.47
C TYR A 92 -22.31 1.89 -6.58
N GLN A 93 -23.41 1.13 -6.47
CA GLN A 93 -23.44 -0.11 -5.67
C GLN A 93 -22.54 -1.21 -6.26
N GLY A 94 -22.34 -1.20 -7.58
CA GLY A 94 -21.36 -2.06 -8.25
C GLY A 94 -19.94 -1.67 -7.84
N GLN A 95 -19.60 -0.38 -7.97
CA GLN A 95 -18.29 0.16 -7.61
C GLN A 95 -17.91 -0.16 -6.16
N ILE A 96 -18.80 0.08 -5.19
CA ILE A 96 -18.51 -0.19 -3.77
C ILE A 96 -18.24 -1.68 -3.50
N ARG A 97 -18.98 -2.59 -4.14
CA ARG A 97 -18.71 -4.04 -4.02
C ARG A 97 -17.35 -4.41 -4.57
N VAL A 98 -16.96 -3.84 -5.71
CA VAL A 98 -15.65 -4.04 -6.32
C VAL A 98 -14.54 -3.49 -5.42
N TYR A 99 -14.67 -2.26 -4.92
CA TYR A 99 -13.66 -1.66 -4.03
C TYR A 99 -13.46 -2.42 -2.73
N ARG A 100 -14.52 -3.02 -2.16
CA ARG A 100 -14.41 -3.89 -0.98
C ARG A 100 -13.54 -5.12 -1.20
N ILE A 101 -13.47 -5.63 -2.43
CA ILE A 101 -12.60 -6.75 -2.79
C ILE A 101 -11.20 -6.23 -3.15
N LEU A 102 -11.14 -5.19 -3.99
CA LEU A 102 -9.86 -4.63 -4.46
C LEU A 102 -9.00 -4.09 -3.33
N VAL A 103 -9.58 -3.50 -2.29
CA VAL A 103 -8.83 -3.00 -1.13
C VAL A 103 -7.97 -4.08 -0.47
N TRP A 104 -8.32 -5.36 -0.58
CA TRP A 104 -7.51 -6.45 -0.05
C TRP A 104 -6.68 -7.14 -1.12
N VAL A 105 -7.26 -7.39 -2.29
CA VAL A 105 -6.61 -8.17 -3.35
C VAL A 105 -5.53 -7.38 -4.06
N LEU A 106 -5.80 -6.12 -4.43
CA LEU A 106 -4.89 -5.36 -5.27
C LEU A 106 -3.56 -5.03 -4.57
N PRO A 107 -3.51 -4.65 -3.28
CA PRO A 107 -2.23 -4.48 -2.57
C PRO A 107 -1.38 -5.75 -2.55
N LEU A 108 -1.99 -6.92 -2.36
CA LEU A 108 -1.26 -8.20 -2.37
C LEU A 108 -0.70 -8.53 -3.75
N VAL A 109 -1.48 -8.29 -4.80
CA VAL A 109 -1.01 -8.45 -6.19
C VAL A 109 0.12 -7.46 -6.48
N ALA A 110 -0.04 -6.19 -6.10
CA ALA A 110 0.96 -5.15 -6.30
C ALA A 110 2.27 -5.46 -5.56
N LEU A 111 2.20 -6.03 -4.35
CA LEU A 111 3.35 -6.51 -3.58
C LEU A 111 4.13 -7.56 -4.38
N VAL A 112 3.45 -8.61 -4.84
CA VAL A 112 4.08 -9.72 -5.56
C VAL A 112 4.69 -9.23 -6.87
N LEU A 113 3.96 -8.40 -7.62
CA LEU A 113 4.44 -7.84 -8.89
C LEU A 113 5.65 -6.93 -8.69
N ALA A 114 5.58 -5.99 -7.75
CA ALA A 114 6.68 -5.06 -7.47
C ALA A 114 7.96 -5.81 -7.07
N LYS A 115 7.83 -6.83 -6.21
CA LYS A 115 8.96 -7.68 -5.83
C LYS A 115 9.55 -8.38 -7.05
N ARG A 116 8.71 -9.05 -7.85
CA ARG A 116 9.15 -9.77 -9.06
C ARG A 116 9.86 -8.85 -10.04
N ILE A 117 9.34 -7.66 -10.26
CA ILE A 117 9.96 -6.67 -11.14
C ILE A 117 11.35 -6.28 -10.62
N CYS A 118 11.49 -6.01 -9.32
CA CYS A 118 12.79 -5.68 -8.73
C CYS A 118 13.80 -6.83 -8.86
N ASP A 119 13.36 -8.07 -8.56
CA ASP A 119 14.20 -9.26 -8.66
C ASP A 119 14.68 -9.50 -10.10
N GLU A 120 13.82 -9.32 -11.11
CA GLU A 120 14.19 -9.48 -12.52
C GLU A 120 15.11 -8.35 -13.02
N LEU A 121 14.90 -7.11 -12.57
CA LEU A 121 15.81 -6.00 -12.89
C LEU A 121 17.21 -6.26 -12.33
N LEU A 122 17.31 -6.79 -11.11
CA LEU A 122 18.60 -7.13 -10.50
C LEU A 122 19.30 -8.27 -11.25
N ARG A 123 18.54 -9.29 -11.69
CA ARG A 123 19.07 -10.38 -12.51
C ARG A 123 19.62 -9.87 -13.85
N GLY A 124 18.92 -8.94 -14.49
CA GLY A 124 19.36 -8.31 -15.73
C GLY A 124 20.70 -7.57 -15.58
N GLU A 125 20.85 -6.78 -14.53
CA GLU A 125 22.08 -6.03 -14.23
C GLU A 125 23.29 -6.96 -14.01
N VAL A 126 23.09 -8.08 -13.31
CA VAL A 126 24.16 -9.09 -13.13
C VAL A 126 24.59 -9.72 -14.44
N VAL A 127 23.67 -9.95 -15.38
CA VAL A 127 23.99 -10.50 -16.70
C VAL A 127 24.79 -9.50 -17.53
N GLU A 128 24.42 -8.22 -17.50
CA GLU A 128 25.11 -7.15 -18.22
C GLU A 128 26.55 -6.97 -17.71
N LEU A 129 26.72 -6.88 -16.39
CA LEU A 129 28.03 -6.84 -15.74
C LEU A 129 28.94 -8.01 -16.13
N ARG A 130 28.40 -9.23 -16.19
CA ARG A 130 29.17 -10.42 -16.62
C ARG A 130 29.59 -10.34 -18.08
N ARG A 131 28.80 -9.68 -18.92
CA ARG A 131 29.10 -9.49 -20.34
C ARG A 131 30.24 -8.50 -20.52
N GLU A 132 30.17 -7.36 -19.84
CA GLU A 132 31.23 -6.35 -19.85
C GLU A 132 32.56 -6.89 -19.32
N LEU A 133 32.54 -7.76 -18.30
CA LEU A 133 33.75 -8.40 -17.77
C LEU A 133 34.33 -9.50 -18.67
N ALA A 134 33.59 -9.96 -19.67
CA ALA A 134 34.02 -11.00 -20.62
C ALA A 134 34.58 -10.43 -21.93
N GLU A 135 34.33 -9.14 -22.20
CA GLU A 135 34.91 -8.36 -23.30
C GLU A 135 36.27 -7.77 -22.93
#